data_AF-A0A377LWH4-F1
#
_entry.id   AF-A0A377LWH4-F1
#
_cell.length_a   1.000
_cell.length_b   1.000
_cell.length_c   1.000
_cell.angle_alpha   90.00
_cell.angle_beta   90.00
_cell.angle_gamma   90.00
#
_symmetry.space_group_name_H-M   'P 1'
#
loop_
_entity.id
_entity.type
_entity.pdbx_description
1 polymer ?
#
loop_
_entity_poly.entity_id
_entity_poly.type
_entity_poly.pdbx_seq_one_letter_code
_entity_poly.pdbx_strand_id
1 'polypeptide(L)' 'MNDPAQRKPLFDYLRDKGIGVNVHYIPVHTQPYYEQLGHKSGDYPVAEDYYSRALSIPMYSTLTDEEQDYVIQCIREYFK' A
#
# COMPACT_ATOMS: atom_id res chain seq x y z
N MET A 1 -1.14 -7.06 4.33
CA MET A 1 -2.49 -7.40 4.86
C MET A 1 -2.85 -8.83 4.46
N ASN A 2 -3.73 -9.51 5.20
CA ASN A 2 -4.16 -10.88 4.85
C ASN A 2 -5.24 -10.91 3.76
N ASP A 3 -6.03 -9.84 3.65
CA ASP A 3 -7.08 -9.66 2.64
C ASP A 3 -6.76 -8.42 1.77
N PRO A 4 -6.59 -8.58 0.43
CA PRO A 4 -6.41 -7.45 -0.50
C PRO A 4 -7.53 -6.41 -0.47
N ALA A 5 -8.76 -6.80 -0.13
CA ALA A 5 -9.90 -5.87 -0.07
C ALA A 5 -9.72 -4.80 1.01
N GLN A 6 -8.86 -5.04 2.02
CA GLN A 6 -8.56 -4.09 3.09
C GLN A 6 -7.63 -2.95 2.67
N ARG A 7 -6.87 -3.10 1.57
CA ARG A 7 -5.85 -2.10 1.19
C ARG A 7 -6.48 -0.74 0.90
N LYS A 8 -7.51 -0.68 0.05
CA LYS A 8 -8.13 0.58 -0.36
C LYS A 8 -8.84 1.28 0.82
N PRO A 9 -9.70 0.60 1.60
CA PRO A 9 -10.37 1.27 2.72
C PRO A 9 -9.40 1.74 3.81
N LEU A 10 -8.33 0.98 4.11
CA LEU A 10 -7.28 1.46 5.03
C LEU A 10 -6.53 2.67 4.46
N PHE A 11 -6.22 2.67 3.16
CA PHE A 11 -5.58 3.80 2.50
C PHE A 11 -6.42 5.08 2.64
N ASP A 12 -7.71 4.99 2.31
CA ASP A 12 -8.65 6.11 2.39
C ASP A 12 -8.82 6.58 3.85
N TYR A 13 -8.98 5.65 4.79
CA TYR A 13 -9.08 5.95 6.21
C TYR A 13 -7.86 6.72 6.75
N LEU A 14 -6.64 6.28 6.43
CA LEU A 14 -5.42 6.96 6.90
C LEU A 14 -5.28 8.35 6.25
N ARG A 15 -5.67 8.48 4.98
CA ARG A 15 -5.71 9.78 4.29
C ARG A 15 -6.68 10.75 4.96
N ASP A 16 -7.88 10.29 5.33
CA ASP A 16 -8.88 11.09 6.05
C ASP A 16 -8.40 11.53 7.45
N LYS A 17 -7.51 10.74 8.07
CA LYS A 17 -6.83 11.08 9.33
C LYS A 17 -5.64 12.02 9.17
N GLY A 18 -5.37 12.50 7.94
CA GLY A 18 -4.24 13.37 7.62
C GLY A 18 -2.91 12.64 7.46
N ILE A 19 -2.92 11.31 7.39
CA ILE A 19 -1.71 10.49 7.32
C ILE A 19 -1.27 10.27 5.88
N GLY A 20 0.03 10.44 5.67
CA GLY A 20 0.67 10.29 4.38
C GLY A 20 0.87 8.84 3.95
N VAL A 21 0.05 8.28 3.04
CA VAL A 21 0.24 6.89 2.56
C VAL A 21 0.38 6.77 1.04
N ASN A 22 1.05 5.71 0.60
CA ASN A 22 1.29 5.40 -0.81
C ASN A 22 1.28 3.88 -1.06
N VAL A 23 1.43 3.45 -2.32
CA VAL A 23 1.56 2.03 -2.69
C VAL A 23 2.77 1.86 -3.62
N HIS A 24 3.70 0.99 -3.23
CA HIS A 24 4.93 0.73 -3.97
C HIS A 24 5.07 -0.77 -4.27
N TYR A 25 5.20 -1.20 -5.52
CA TYR A 25 4.91 -0.50 -6.77
C TYR A 25 3.98 -1.36 -7.62
N ILE A 26 3.25 -0.73 -8.54
CA ILE A 26 2.50 -1.46 -9.58
C ILE A 26 3.48 -2.42 -10.26
N PRO A 27 3.17 -3.73 -10.34
CA PRO A 27 4.07 -4.69 -10.97
C PRO A 27 4.44 -4.24 -12.37
N VAL A 28 5.74 -4.20 -12.67
CA VAL A 28 6.24 -3.53 -13.88
C VAL A 28 5.66 -4.14 -15.17
N HIS A 29 5.40 -5.44 -15.16
CA HIS A 29 4.87 -6.18 -16.30
C HIS A 29 3.42 -5.81 -16.65
N THR A 30 2.67 -5.20 -15.72
CA THR A 30 1.31 -4.69 -15.96
C THR A 30 1.29 -3.24 -16.40
N GLN A 31 2.45 -2.61 -16.62
CA GLN A 31 2.52 -1.27 -17.18
C GLN A 31 2.27 -1.34 -18.71
N PRO A 32 1.60 -0.34 -19.32
CA PRO A 32 1.18 -0.41 -20.72
C PRO A 32 2.30 -0.74 -21.72
N TYR A 33 3.52 -0.29 -21.47
CA TYR A 33 4.67 -0.60 -22.31
C TYR A 33 5.04 -2.09 -22.29
N TYR A 34 5.01 -2.73 -21.13
CA TYR A 34 5.39 -4.14 -20.99
C TYR A 34 4.27 -5.08 -21.44
N GLU A 35 3.01 -4.68 -21.30
CA GLU A 35 1.87 -5.41 -21.89
C GLU A 35 2.03 -5.54 -23.42
N GLN A 36 2.51 -4.49 -24.10
CA GLN A 36 2.79 -4.52 -25.54
C GLN A 36 3.94 -5.48 -25.93
N LEU A 37 4.82 -5.82 -24.98
CA LEU A 37 5.88 -6.80 -25.17
C LEU A 37 5.42 -8.25 -24.94
N GLY A 38 4.12 -8.45 -24.67
CA GLY A 38 3.50 -9.77 -24.50
C GLY A 38 3.35 -10.21 -23.04
N HIS A 39 3.68 -9.35 -22.08
CA HIS A 39 3.38 -9.62 -20.67
C HIS A 39 1.89 -9.48 -20.38
N LYS A 40 1.40 -10.24 -19.40
CA LYS A 40 0.01 -10.22 -18.95
C LYS A 40 -0.10 -10.46 -17.46
N SER A 41 -1.23 -10.08 -16.88
CA SER A 41 -1.59 -10.47 -15.52
C SER A 41 -1.53 -11.99 -15.36
N GLY A 42 -0.98 -12.45 -14.24
CA GLY A 42 -0.72 -13.85 -13.94
C GLY A 42 0.67 -14.35 -14.33
N ASP A 43 1.47 -13.59 -15.11
CA ASP A 43 2.85 -13.99 -15.43
C ASP A 43 3.76 -13.96 -14.18
N TYR A 44 3.46 -13.06 -13.23
CA TYR A 44 4.22 -12.90 -11.99
C TYR A 44 3.29 -12.81 -10.77
N PRO A 45 2.64 -13.93 -10.39
CA PRO A 45 1.56 -13.93 -9.40
C PRO A 45 2.02 -13.48 -8.00
N VAL A 46 3.28 -13.72 -7.63
CA VAL A 46 3.83 -13.29 -6.35
C VAL A 46 4.00 -11.76 -6.29
N ALA A 47 4.40 -11.13 -7.40
CA ALA A 47 4.53 -9.68 -7.47
C ALA A 47 3.15 -9.00 -7.43
N GLU A 48 2.17 -9.56 -8.14
CA GLU A 48 0.78 -9.10 -8.15
C GLU A 48 0.13 -9.24 -6.78
N ASP A 49 0.29 -10.39 -6.13
CA ASP A 49 -0.22 -10.65 -4.78
C ASP A 49 0.38 -9.68 -3.76
N TYR A 50 1.71 -9.48 -3.78
CA TYR A 50 2.37 -8.47 -2.94
C TYR A 50 1.76 -7.09 -3.14
N TYR A 51 1.68 -6.61 -4.38
CA TYR A 51 1.17 -5.27 -4.68
C TYR A 51 -0.29 -5.09 -4.26
N SER A 52 -1.12 -6.13 -4.42
CA SER A 52 -2.53 -6.10 -4.04
C SER A 52 -2.73 -5.86 -2.52
N ARG A 53 -1.72 -6.18 -1.70
CA ARG A 53 -1.76 -6.11 -0.22
C ARG A 53 -0.76 -5.12 0.37
N ALA A 54 -0.01 -4.40 -0.46
CA ALA A 54 1.02 -3.45 -0.04
C ALA A 54 0.42 -2.09 0.33
N LEU A 55 0.96 -1.48 1.38
CA LEU A 55 0.68 -0.11 1.79
C LEU A 55 1.96 0.46 2.39
N SER A 56 2.40 1.62 1.92
CA SER A 56 3.52 2.36 2.47
C SER A 56 3.03 3.43 3.43
N ILE A 57 3.59 3.41 4.64
CA ILE A 57 3.28 4.34 5.72
C ILE A 57 4.41 5.38 5.89
N PRO A 58 4.18 6.49 6.60
CA PRO A 58 5.20 7.51 6.85
C PRO A 58 6.48 6.93 7.42
N MET A 59 7.61 7.22 6.76
CA MET A 59 8.95 6.90 7.23
C MET A 59 9.92 7.92 6.65
N TYR A 60 10.37 8.87 7.48
CA TYR A 60 11.31 9.93 7.12
C TYR A 60 12.03 10.42 8.38
N SER A 61 13.20 11.05 8.21
CA SER A 61 14.13 11.37 9.31
C SER A 61 13.61 12.37 10.33
N THR A 62 12.60 13.16 9.98
CA THR A 62 11.97 14.16 10.86
C THR A 62 10.66 13.69 11.47
N LEU A 63 10.27 12.42 11.28
CA LEU A 63 9.06 11.85 11.89
C LEU A 63 9.28 11.77 13.40
N THR A 64 8.42 12.41 14.19
CA THR A 64 8.55 12.36 15.65
C THR A 64 7.94 11.08 16.22
N ASP A 65 8.31 10.74 17.45
CA ASP A 65 7.73 9.59 18.16
C ASP A 65 6.21 9.76 18.33
N GLU A 66 5.73 10.98 18.57
CA GLU A 66 4.29 11.28 18.68
C GLU A 66 3.54 11.10 17.35
N GLU A 67 4.14 11.53 16.23
CA GLU A 67 3.58 11.31 14.89
C GLU A 67 3.56 9.81 14.54
N GLN A 68 4.62 9.08 14.88
CA GLN A 68 4.69 7.63 14.71
C GLN A 68 3.62 6.91 15.55
N ASP A 69 3.45 7.30 16.81
CA ASP A 69 2.43 6.74 17.70
C ASP A 69 1.02 7.02 17.19
N TYR A 70 0.76 8.22 16.64
CA TYR A 70 -0.51 8.54 16.00
C TYR A 70 -0.81 7.63 14.79
N VAL A 71 0.20 7.37 13.94
CA VAL A 71 0.07 6.44 12.82
C VAL A 71 -0.25 5.02 13.32
N ILE A 72 0.50 4.53 14.32
CA ILE A 72 0.29 3.21 14.92
C ILE A 72 -1.12 3.10 15.52
N GLN A 73 -1.56 4.13 16.25
CA GLN A 73 -2.89 4.20 16.85
C GLN A 73 -3.98 4.12 15.79
N CYS A 74 -3.92 4.94 14.75
CA CYS A 74 -4.92 4.94 13.67
C CYS A 74 -5.03 3.57 13.00
N ILE A 75 -3.89 2.93 12.70
CA ILE A 75 -3.86 1.58 12.10
C ILE A 75 -4.51 0.56 13.05
N ARG A 76 -4.16 0.59 14.34
CA ARG A 76 -4.76 -0.31 15.34
C ARG A 76 -6.26 -0.10 15.48
N GLU A 77 -6.73 1.15 15.48
CA GLU A 77 -8.15 1.49 15.55
C GLU A 77 -8.95 0.99 14.35
N TYR A 78 -8.38 1.05 13.14
CA TYR A 78 -9.02 0.55 11.93
C TYR A 78 -9.25 -0.98 11.96
N PHE A 79 -8.32 -1.74 12.56
CA PHE A 79 -8.37 -3.20 12.61
C PHE A 79 -8.98 -3.79 13.90
N LYS A 80 -9.44 -2.95 14.83
CA LYS A 80 -10.25 -3.38 15.97
C LYS A 80 -11.65 -3.75 15.51
#